data_AF-A0A945J1T7-F1
#
_entry.id   AF-A0A945J1T7-F1
#
_cell.length_a   1.000
_cell.length_b   1.000
_cell.length_c   1.000
_cell.angle_alpha   90.00
_cell.angle_beta   90.00
_cell.angle_gamma   90.00
#
_symmetry.space_group_name_H-M   'P 1'
#
loop_
_entity.id
_entity.type
_entity.pdbx_description
1 polymer ?
#
loop_
_entity_poly.entity_id
_entity_poly.type
_entity_poly.pdbx_seq_one_letter_code
_entity_poly.pdbx_strand_id
1 'polypeptide(L)'
;MSRISEFYTSASSLIDTSWWRFPKHFFAFLFQTNNYIFPFILAPFLFLSGLKPQRFQVSLLVLCTVSVFATASLHSIPLLQYISACIPLLFILLAMIVYYLFEKSMVWQAALMLTLIASNFIHVAPLIPLKQWAELSSEKFLTTGYRGDAYRTFTREAELKSEFYQYWQELSHRYQGPLDELVRFFETHGKKGETCYIDNESEVLAVLSPLQMIHGEDLNFTSPPDWIVLRGNQRNPHLDAMNLQIKKKLDAIFFNNNYEKTVLNAPVKRINNSYEIQIHRFRSPTSSKKVHVYRRIAGNSDLS
;
A
#
# COMPACT_ATOMS: atom_id res chain seq x y z
N MET A 1 -16.82 0.93 -22.19
CA MET A 1 -15.69 1.60 -21.48
C MET A 1 -16.16 2.78 -20.60
N SER A 2 -17.12 3.62 -21.01
CA SER A 2 -17.59 4.78 -20.21
C SER A 2 -18.12 4.43 -18.81
N ARG A 3 -18.95 3.39 -18.68
CA ARG A 3 -19.53 2.99 -17.39
C ARG A 3 -18.49 2.54 -16.35
N ILE A 4 -17.35 1.98 -16.79
CA ILE A 4 -16.28 1.54 -15.89
C ILE A 4 -15.47 2.76 -15.40
N SER A 5 -15.12 3.69 -16.30
CA SER A 5 -14.43 4.91 -15.85
C SER A 5 -15.33 5.75 -14.95
N GLU A 6 -16.62 5.87 -15.27
CA GLU A 6 -17.62 6.57 -14.47
C GLU A 6 -17.78 5.95 -13.07
N PHE A 7 -17.84 4.61 -12.98
CA PHE A 7 -17.86 3.89 -11.70
C PHE A 7 -16.62 4.22 -10.86
N TYR A 8 -15.43 4.13 -11.45
CA TYR A 8 -14.19 4.41 -10.73
C TYR A 8 -14.07 5.88 -10.32
N THR A 9 -14.49 6.83 -11.16
CA THR A 9 -14.45 8.26 -10.86
C THR A 9 -15.49 8.69 -9.83
N SER A 10 -16.64 8.01 -9.77
CA SER A 10 -17.67 8.27 -8.75
C SER A 10 -17.36 7.57 -7.42
N ALA A 11 -16.66 6.43 -7.47
CA ALA A 11 -16.30 5.65 -6.29
C ALA A 11 -15.04 6.17 -5.57
N SER A 12 -14.21 7.00 -6.21
CA SER A 12 -12.94 7.43 -5.61
C SER A 12 -12.52 8.83 -6.03
N SER A 13 -12.36 9.70 -5.03
CA SER A 13 -11.75 11.04 -5.16
C SER A 13 -10.25 10.98 -5.52
N LEU A 14 -9.69 9.78 -5.66
CA LEU A 14 -8.29 9.54 -6.00
C LEU A 14 -8.04 9.49 -7.52
N ILE A 15 -9.09 9.52 -8.33
CA ILE A 15 -8.96 9.45 -9.79
C ILE A 15 -9.00 10.84 -10.37
N ASP A 16 -7.90 11.21 -11.03
CA ASP A 16 -7.82 12.45 -11.78
C ASP A 16 -8.62 12.33 -13.07
N THR A 17 -9.64 13.16 -13.27
CA THR A 17 -10.45 13.17 -14.49
C THR A 17 -9.91 14.12 -15.55
N SER A 18 -8.87 14.91 -15.23
CA SER A 18 -8.29 15.87 -16.17
C SER A 18 -7.39 15.18 -17.21
N TRP A 19 -7.12 15.89 -18.32
CA TRP A 19 -6.13 15.47 -19.32
C TRP A 19 -4.72 15.31 -18.74
N TRP A 20 -4.43 15.93 -17.59
CA TRP A 20 -3.17 15.75 -16.87
C TRP A 20 -3.02 14.36 -16.23
N ARG A 21 -4.08 13.54 -16.20
CA ARG A 21 -4.00 12.16 -15.70
C ARG A 21 -2.93 11.36 -16.44
N PHE A 22 -2.90 11.41 -17.77
CA PHE A 22 -1.98 10.61 -18.57
C PHE A 22 -0.50 10.89 -18.27
N PRO A 23 -0.01 12.15 -18.31
CA PRO A 23 1.37 12.43 -17.94
C PRO A 23 1.63 12.10 -16.46
N LYS A 24 0.68 12.32 -15.54
CA LYS A 24 0.85 11.93 -14.13
C LYS A 24 1.03 10.42 -13.96
N HIS A 25 0.29 9.61 -14.70
CA HIS A 25 0.44 8.15 -14.69
C HIS A 25 1.79 7.73 -15.25
N PHE A 26 2.23 8.34 -16.34
CA PHE A 26 3.55 8.09 -16.91
C PHE A 26 4.65 8.36 -15.86
N PHE A 27 4.60 9.50 -15.17
CA PHE A 27 5.53 9.81 -14.08
C PHE A 27 5.39 8.88 -12.87
N ALA A 28 4.18 8.40 -12.56
CA ALA A 28 3.98 7.41 -11.50
C ALA A 28 4.63 6.07 -11.85
N PHE A 29 4.54 5.61 -13.11
CA PHE A 29 5.24 4.41 -13.58
C PHE A 29 6.76 4.59 -13.58
N LEU A 30 7.24 5.77 -14.00
CA LEU A 30 8.66 6.11 -13.88
C LEU A 30 9.11 6.03 -12.42
N PHE A 31 8.35 6.60 -11.49
CA PHE A 31 8.67 6.56 -10.07
C PHE A 31 8.69 5.14 -9.49
N GLN A 32 7.68 4.32 -9.82
CA GLN A 32 7.63 2.90 -9.43
C GLN A 32 8.84 2.13 -9.98
N THR A 33 9.11 2.29 -11.28
CA THR A 33 10.22 1.63 -11.95
C THR A 33 11.55 2.04 -11.34
N ASN A 34 11.72 3.34 -11.10
CA ASN A 34 12.92 3.88 -10.47
C ASN A 34 13.13 3.27 -9.09
N ASN A 35 12.11 3.10 -8.26
CA ASN A 35 12.32 2.68 -6.88
C ASN A 35 12.54 1.16 -6.71
N TYR A 36 12.15 0.35 -7.69
CA TYR A 36 12.09 -1.10 -7.53
C TYR A 36 12.77 -1.93 -8.61
N ILE A 37 12.93 -1.41 -9.84
CA ILE A 37 13.33 -2.22 -10.99
C ILE A 37 14.61 -1.67 -11.62
N PHE A 38 14.60 -0.40 -12.04
CA PHE A 38 15.68 0.18 -12.82
C PHE A 38 16.03 1.58 -12.30
N PRO A 39 17.23 1.80 -11.75
CA PRO A 39 17.62 3.11 -11.23
C PRO A 39 17.91 4.08 -12.37
N PHE A 40 17.12 5.12 -12.53
CA PHE A 40 17.25 6.01 -13.69
C PHE A 40 18.52 6.86 -13.69
N ILE A 41 19.21 6.99 -12.57
CA ILE A 41 20.56 7.57 -12.54
C ILE A 41 21.54 6.77 -13.42
N LEU A 42 21.26 5.50 -13.69
CA LEU A 42 22.05 4.68 -14.60
C LEU A 42 21.64 4.80 -16.07
N ALA A 43 20.48 5.39 -16.38
CA ALA A 43 19.98 5.50 -17.75
C ALA A 43 20.95 6.21 -18.72
N PRO A 44 21.68 7.30 -18.33
CA PRO A 44 22.66 7.92 -19.21
C PRO A 44 23.78 6.98 -19.66
N PHE A 45 24.09 5.95 -18.86
CA PHE A 45 25.14 4.99 -19.19
C PHE A 45 24.79 4.10 -20.38
N LEU A 46 23.51 3.97 -20.72
CA LEU A 46 23.05 3.26 -21.92
C LEU A 46 23.60 3.85 -23.22
N PHE A 47 24.06 5.10 -23.20
CA PHE A 47 24.57 5.82 -24.36
C PHE A 47 26.09 6.00 -24.35
N LEU A 48 26.80 5.41 -23.38
CA LEU A 48 28.26 5.46 -23.32
C LEU A 48 28.92 4.58 -24.39
N SER A 49 30.22 4.82 -24.63
CA SER A 49 31.03 4.10 -25.62
C SER A 49 31.01 2.58 -25.47
N GLY A 50 30.99 2.06 -24.24
CA GLY A 50 30.98 0.61 -23.96
C GLY A 50 29.76 -0.13 -24.51
N LEU A 51 28.63 0.56 -24.68
CA LEU A 51 27.38 -0.01 -25.21
C LEU A 51 27.11 0.36 -26.67
N LYS A 52 28.02 1.10 -27.32
CA LYS A 52 27.88 1.47 -28.74
C LYS A 52 27.72 0.25 -29.66
N PRO A 53 28.46 -0.88 -29.49
CA PRO A 53 28.28 -2.04 -30.36
C PRO A 53 26.87 -2.67 -30.26
N GLN A 54 26.16 -2.43 -29.16
CA GLN A 54 24.85 -2.99 -28.82
C GLN A 54 23.74 -1.93 -28.92
N ARG A 55 24.01 -0.82 -29.61
CA ARG A 55 23.11 0.34 -29.70
C ARG A 55 21.73 -0.05 -30.24
N PHE A 56 21.66 -0.99 -31.18
CA PHE A 56 20.38 -1.46 -31.70
C PHE A 56 19.55 -2.15 -30.61
N GLN A 57 20.15 -3.09 -29.88
CA GLN A 57 19.50 -3.84 -28.80
C GLN A 57 19.05 -2.89 -27.70
N VAL A 58 19.91 -1.97 -27.27
CA VAL A 58 19.58 -0.93 -26.28
C VAL A 58 18.39 -0.09 -26.76
N SER A 59 18.43 0.40 -28.01
CA SER A 59 17.37 1.26 -28.55
C SER A 59 16.04 0.52 -28.66
N LEU A 60 16.07 -0.75 -29.07
CA LEU A 60 14.88 -1.60 -29.15
C LEU A 60 14.26 -1.82 -27.75
N LEU A 61 15.08 -2.19 -26.77
CA LEU A 61 14.61 -2.42 -25.39
C LEU A 61 14.03 -1.13 -24.77
N VAL A 62 14.68 0.02 -25.00
CA VAL A 62 14.18 1.32 -24.55
C VAL A 62 12.86 1.67 -25.25
N LEU A 63 12.77 1.48 -26.57
CA LEU A 63 11.56 1.75 -27.33
C LEU A 63 10.39 0.88 -26.86
N CYS A 64 10.62 -0.43 -26.64
CA CYS A 64 9.62 -1.33 -26.11
C CYS A 64 9.15 -0.90 -24.72
N THR A 65 10.08 -0.55 -23.83
CA THR A 65 9.78 -0.10 -22.46
C THR A 65 8.93 1.18 -22.47
N VAL A 66 9.33 2.18 -23.27
CA VAL A 66 8.60 3.44 -23.39
C VAL A 66 7.22 3.23 -23.99
N SER A 67 7.09 2.34 -24.98
CA SER A 67 5.80 2.02 -25.60
C SER A 67 4.83 1.39 -24.58
N VAL A 68 5.30 0.45 -23.76
CA VAL A 68 4.48 -0.13 -22.70
C VAL A 68 4.06 0.93 -21.68
N PHE A 69 4.96 1.83 -21.26
CA PHE A 69 4.59 2.93 -20.36
C PHE A 69 3.56 3.88 -20.98
N ALA A 70 3.71 4.20 -22.26
CA ALA A 70 2.77 5.05 -22.97
C ALA A 70 1.38 4.41 -23.04
N THR A 71 1.29 3.13 -23.41
CA THR A 71 0.02 2.40 -23.44
C THR A 71 -0.57 2.23 -22.04
N ALA A 72 0.25 1.89 -21.04
CA ALA A 72 -0.21 1.71 -19.67
C ALA A 72 -0.77 3.01 -19.05
N SER A 73 -0.25 4.16 -19.47
CA SER A 73 -0.71 5.48 -18.99
C SER A 73 -2.17 5.76 -19.35
N LEU A 74 -2.74 5.05 -20.34
CA LEU A 74 -4.15 5.15 -20.72
C LEU A 74 -5.11 4.55 -19.68
N HIS A 75 -4.62 3.71 -18.77
CA HIS A 75 -5.44 3.15 -17.69
C HIS A 75 -5.83 4.21 -16.66
N SER A 76 -6.95 3.96 -15.95
CA SER A 76 -7.49 4.88 -14.95
C SER A 76 -6.66 4.97 -13.67
N ILE A 77 -5.84 3.96 -13.37
CA ILE A 77 -5.01 3.88 -12.15
C ILE A 77 -3.62 3.36 -12.56
N PRO A 78 -2.51 3.95 -12.08
CA PRO A 78 -1.17 3.54 -12.46
C PRO A 78 -0.67 2.36 -11.61
N LEU A 79 -1.20 1.15 -11.84
CA LEU A 79 -0.78 -0.08 -11.15
C LEU A 79 0.38 -0.76 -11.86
N LEU A 80 1.35 -1.28 -11.10
CA LEU A 80 2.55 -1.94 -11.63
C LEU A 80 2.23 -3.09 -12.58
N GLN A 81 1.12 -3.80 -12.35
CA GLN A 81 0.67 -4.90 -13.21
C GLN A 81 0.57 -4.50 -14.69
N TYR A 82 0.25 -3.23 -14.98
CA TYR A 82 0.13 -2.70 -16.34
C TYR A 82 1.48 -2.51 -17.04
N ILE A 83 2.57 -2.46 -16.29
CA ILE A 83 3.94 -2.35 -16.80
C ILE A 83 4.79 -3.58 -16.50
N SER A 84 4.18 -4.67 -16.04
CA SER A 84 4.89 -5.91 -15.69
C SER A 84 5.71 -6.49 -16.86
N ALA A 85 5.25 -6.29 -18.10
CA ALA A 85 5.98 -6.67 -19.32
C ALA A 85 7.33 -5.95 -19.48
N CYS A 86 7.52 -4.77 -18.85
CA CYS A 86 8.79 -4.06 -18.87
C CYS A 86 9.85 -4.69 -17.96
N ILE A 87 9.45 -5.45 -16.94
CA ILE A 87 10.37 -6.01 -15.94
C ILE A 87 11.54 -6.76 -16.59
N PRO A 88 11.33 -7.76 -17.47
CA PRO A 88 12.45 -8.46 -18.12
C PRO A 88 13.30 -7.54 -19.00
N LEU A 89 12.67 -6.59 -19.71
CA LEU A 89 13.39 -5.65 -20.59
C LEU A 89 14.34 -4.75 -19.80
N LEU A 90 13.86 -4.23 -18.68
CA LEU A 90 14.61 -3.38 -17.77
C LEU A 90 15.74 -4.14 -17.08
N PHE A 91 15.52 -5.40 -16.69
CA PHE A 91 16.58 -6.24 -16.14
C PHE A 91 17.68 -6.55 -17.16
N ILE A 92 17.33 -6.76 -18.44
CA ILE A 92 18.33 -6.93 -19.50
C ILE A 92 19.13 -5.64 -19.67
N LEU A 93 18.47 -4.47 -19.73
CA LEU A 93 19.16 -3.18 -19.80
C LEU A 93 20.09 -2.95 -18.59
N LEU A 94 19.64 -3.30 -17.39
CA LEU A 94 20.43 -3.19 -16.17
C LEU A 94 21.65 -4.12 -16.20
N ALA A 95 21.47 -5.37 -16.64
CA ALA A 95 22.56 -6.33 -16.80
C ALA A 95 23.60 -5.85 -17.83
N MET A 96 23.15 -5.29 -18.95
CA MET A 96 24.02 -4.67 -19.95
C MET A 96 24.83 -3.52 -19.33
N ILE A 97 24.21 -2.64 -18.54
CA ILE A 97 24.94 -1.57 -17.84
C ILE A 97 25.98 -2.16 -16.89
N VAL A 98 25.60 -3.09 -16.01
CA VAL A 98 26.50 -3.67 -15.01
C VAL A 98 27.72 -4.30 -15.68
N TYR A 99 27.52 -5.06 -16.75
CA TYR A 99 28.59 -5.73 -17.47
C TYR A 99 29.48 -4.75 -18.23
N TYR A 100 28.91 -3.90 -19.09
CA TYR A 100 29.70 -3.06 -20.00
C TYR A 100 30.29 -1.80 -19.33
N LEU A 101 29.71 -1.30 -18.23
CA LEU A 101 30.26 -0.15 -17.51
C LEU A 101 31.61 -0.48 -16.85
N PHE A 102 31.77 -1.73 -16.39
CA PHE A 102 32.97 -2.20 -15.71
C PHE A 102 33.53 -3.46 -16.38
N GLU A 103 33.49 -3.53 -17.71
CA GLU A 103 33.90 -4.72 -18.49
C GLU A 103 35.29 -5.26 -18.09
N LYS A 104 36.21 -4.36 -17.72
CA LYS A 104 37.58 -4.68 -17.35
C LYS A 104 37.78 -5.08 -15.89
N SER A 105 36.76 -4.97 -15.03
CA SER A 105 36.90 -5.24 -13.59
C SER A 105 35.68 -5.95 -13.01
N MET A 106 35.83 -7.26 -12.83
CA MET A 106 34.84 -8.11 -12.15
C MET A 106 34.52 -7.61 -10.73
N VAL A 107 35.49 -7.00 -10.04
CA VAL A 107 35.29 -6.47 -8.68
C VAL A 107 34.24 -5.36 -8.68
N TRP A 108 34.32 -4.42 -9.62
CA TRP A 108 33.37 -3.32 -9.72
C TRP A 108 31.99 -3.77 -10.21
N GLN A 109 31.94 -4.76 -11.12
CA GLN A 109 30.68 -5.39 -11.51
C GLN A 109 29.97 -6.04 -10.32
N ALA A 110 30.72 -6.82 -9.53
CA ALA A 110 30.21 -7.48 -8.33
C ALA A 110 29.76 -6.45 -7.27
N ALA A 111 30.54 -5.39 -7.05
CA ALA A 111 30.18 -4.33 -6.10
C ALA A 111 28.89 -3.60 -6.50
N LEU A 112 28.73 -3.24 -7.79
CA LEU A 112 27.51 -2.62 -8.28
C LEU A 112 26.31 -3.57 -8.17
N MET A 113 26.48 -4.84 -8.57
CA MET A 113 25.44 -5.86 -8.48
C MET A 113 25.00 -6.07 -7.02
N LEU A 114 25.95 -6.24 -6.09
CA LEU A 114 25.65 -6.38 -4.66
C LEU A 114 24.92 -5.15 -4.13
N THR A 115 25.32 -3.95 -4.56
CA THR A 115 24.63 -2.71 -4.16
C THR A 115 23.18 -2.71 -4.63
N LEU A 116 22.91 -3.05 -5.89
CA LEU A 116 21.57 -3.12 -6.47
C LEU A 116 20.68 -4.18 -5.81
N ILE A 117 21.25 -5.34 -5.46
CA ILE A 117 20.53 -6.42 -4.80
C ILE A 117 20.26 -6.08 -3.33
N ALA A 118 21.30 -5.70 -2.59
CA ALA A 118 21.21 -5.54 -1.15
C ALA A 118 20.55 -4.23 -0.71
N SER A 119 20.46 -3.22 -1.58
CA SER A 119 19.93 -1.91 -1.23
C SER A 119 19.30 -1.18 -2.42
N ASN A 120 18.26 -0.41 -2.17
CA ASN A 120 17.74 0.55 -3.14
C ASN A 120 18.51 1.88 -3.15
N PHE A 121 19.72 1.95 -2.58
CA PHE A 121 20.49 3.19 -2.44
C PHE A 121 20.62 3.97 -3.76
N ILE A 122 21.03 3.30 -4.85
CA ILE A 122 21.21 3.93 -6.17
C ILE A 122 19.87 4.46 -6.71
N HIS A 123 18.76 3.81 -6.35
CA HIS A 123 17.41 4.17 -6.78
C HIS A 123 16.90 5.42 -6.04
N VAL A 124 17.11 5.49 -4.73
CA VAL A 124 16.44 6.46 -3.86
C VAL A 124 17.35 7.60 -3.39
N ALA A 125 18.68 7.43 -3.37
CA ALA A 125 19.59 8.49 -2.91
C ALA A 125 19.36 9.85 -3.59
N PRO A 126 19.12 9.94 -4.91
CA PRO A 126 18.81 11.22 -5.57
C PRO A 126 17.48 11.84 -5.13
N LEU A 127 16.55 11.05 -4.57
CA LEU A 127 15.22 11.49 -4.14
C LEU A 127 15.21 12.00 -2.69
N ILE A 128 16.23 11.70 -1.88
CA ILE A 128 16.30 12.10 -0.47
C ILE A 128 16.22 13.62 -0.29
N PRO A 129 16.97 14.47 -1.04
CA PRO A 129 16.84 15.92 -0.91
C PRO A 129 15.45 16.43 -1.27
N LEU A 130 14.82 15.82 -2.28
CA LEU A 130 13.45 16.15 -2.69
C LEU A 130 12.43 15.77 -1.61
N LYS A 131 12.62 14.62 -0.95
CA LYS A 131 11.82 14.20 0.20
C LYS A 131 11.92 15.20 1.35
N GLN A 132 13.13 15.60 1.73
CA GLN A 132 13.35 16.59 2.80
C GLN A 132 12.66 17.92 2.49
N TRP A 133 12.80 18.41 1.25
CA TRP A 133 12.11 19.62 0.81
C TRP A 133 10.57 19.48 0.85
N ALA A 134 10.06 18.33 0.41
CA ALA A 134 8.62 18.06 0.43
C ALA A 134 8.07 17.98 1.85
N GLU A 135 8.82 17.42 2.80
CA GLU A 135 8.46 17.37 4.22
C GLU A 135 8.40 18.76 4.85
N LEU A 136 9.38 19.63 4.55
CA LEU A 136 9.39 21.03 4.99
C LEU A 136 8.22 21.86 4.43
N SER A 137 7.59 21.39 3.35
CA SER A 137 6.50 22.09 2.66
C SER A 137 5.22 21.26 2.57
N SER A 138 5.02 20.34 3.53
CA SER A 138 3.92 19.36 3.55
C SER A 138 2.55 19.99 3.34
N GLU A 139 2.30 21.17 3.91
CA GLU A 139 1.03 21.92 3.78
C GLU A 139 0.66 22.20 2.32
N LYS A 140 1.64 22.43 1.43
CA LYS A 140 1.40 22.69 0.00
C LYS A 140 0.85 21.47 -0.72
N PHE A 141 1.15 20.27 -0.24
CA PHE A 141 0.75 19.01 -0.85
C PHE A 141 -0.54 18.44 -0.26
N LEU A 142 -0.90 18.80 0.96
CA LEU A 142 -2.11 18.32 1.64
C LEU A 142 -3.39 19.09 1.24
N THR A 143 -3.34 19.86 0.15
CA THR A 143 -4.44 20.71 -0.33
C THR A 143 -5.59 19.94 -0.97
N THR A 144 -5.32 18.77 -1.57
CA THR A 144 -6.36 17.89 -2.15
C THR A 144 -6.07 16.44 -1.79
N GLY A 145 -7.10 15.58 -1.82
CA GLY A 145 -6.95 14.14 -1.55
C GLY A 145 -5.87 13.50 -2.43
N TYR A 146 -5.97 13.70 -3.75
CA TYR A 146 -4.99 13.21 -4.72
C TYR A 146 -3.54 13.66 -4.42
N ARG A 147 -3.33 14.97 -4.19
CA ARG A 147 -1.97 15.49 -3.91
C ARG A 147 -1.45 14.97 -2.57
N GLY A 148 -2.33 14.85 -1.57
CA GLY A 148 -1.99 14.29 -0.28
C GLY A 148 -1.56 12.83 -0.39
N ASP A 149 -2.22 12.02 -1.22
CA ASP A 149 -1.83 10.63 -1.45
C ASP A 149 -0.56 10.49 -2.28
N ALA A 150 -0.38 11.33 -3.29
CA ALA A 150 0.88 11.39 -4.04
C ALA A 150 2.06 11.74 -3.11
N TYR A 151 1.89 12.74 -2.24
CA TYR A 151 2.88 13.14 -1.24
C TYR A 151 3.17 12.02 -0.22
N ARG A 152 2.14 11.38 0.33
CA ARG A 152 2.30 10.23 1.24
C ARG A 152 3.01 9.06 0.56
N THR A 153 2.71 8.81 -0.71
CA THR A 153 3.37 7.76 -1.49
C THR A 153 4.83 8.12 -1.72
N PHE A 154 5.11 9.34 -2.20
CA PHE A 154 6.48 9.80 -2.45
C PHE A 154 7.36 9.71 -1.19
N THR A 155 6.89 10.29 -0.08
CA THR A 155 7.63 10.27 1.20
C THR A 155 7.87 8.87 1.74
N ARG A 156 6.89 7.96 1.60
CA ARG A 156 7.01 6.55 2.01
C ARG A 156 8.00 5.78 1.14
N GLU A 157 8.00 6.02 -0.17
CA GLU A 157 8.79 5.23 -1.13
C GLU A 157 10.22 5.77 -1.30
N ALA A 158 10.44 7.06 -1.07
CA ALA A 158 11.76 7.70 -1.07
C ALA A 158 12.49 7.43 0.27
N GLU A 159 12.58 6.16 0.65
CA GLU A 159 13.31 5.69 1.84
C GLU A 159 14.36 4.65 1.45
N LEU A 160 15.49 4.66 2.17
CA LEU A 160 16.50 3.62 2.04
C LEU A 160 15.97 2.33 2.65
N LYS A 161 15.94 1.28 1.85
CA LYS A 161 15.46 -0.06 2.23
C LYS A 161 16.21 -1.13 1.45
N SER A 162 16.10 -2.35 1.94
CA SER A 162 16.62 -3.54 1.28
C SER A 162 15.45 -4.40 0.84
N GLU A 163 15.16 -4.43 -0.46
CA GLU A 163 14.13 -5.32 -1.02
C GLU A 163 14.56 -6.78 -0.88
N PHE A 164 15.86 -7.07 -1.05
CA PHE A 164 16.40 -8.39 -0.78
C PHE A 164 16.16 -8.85 0.66
N TYR A 165 16.37 -7.97 1.66
CA TYR A 165 16.06 -8.33 3.05
C TYR A 165 14.57 -8.60 3.26
N GLN A 166 13.68 -7.80 2.65
CA GLN A 166 12.24 -8.03 2.73
C GLN A 166 11.86 -9.39 2.13
N TYR A 167 12.38 -9.69 0.94
CA TYR A 167 12.17 -10.98 0.28
C TYR A 167 12.78 -12.15 1.08
N TRP A 168 13.94 -11.95 1.71
CA TRP A 168 14.50 -12.95 2.61
C TRP A 168 13.59 -13.24 3.81
N GLN A 169 12.96 -12.20 4.38
CA GLN A 169 11.98 -12.38 5.46
C GLN A 169 10.73 -13.14 5.00
N GLU A 170 10.32 -12.96 3.74
CA GLU A 170 9.22 -13.74 3.11
C GLU A 170 9.55 -15.22 3.01
N LEU A 171 10.77 -15.55 2.58
CA LEU A 171 11.20 -16.94 2.44
C LEU A 171 11.43 -17.65 3.78
N SER A 172 11.88 -16.89 4.80
CA SER A 172 12.34 -17.47 6.07
C SER A 172 11.30 -17.45 7.20
N HIS A 173 10.19 -16.73 7.05
CA HIS A 173 9.20 -16.59 8.12
C HIS A 173 7.78 -16.79 7.63
N ARG A 174 6.87 -17.04 8.56
CA ARG A 174 5.43 -17.05 8.27
C ARG A 174 4.93 -15.62 8.06
N TYR A 175 3.96 -15.50 7.16
CA TYR A 175 3.24 -14.25 6.93
C TYR A 175 2.63 -13.74 8.24
N GLN A 176 2.69 -12.42 8.44
CA GLN A 176 2.07 -11.75 9.59
C GLN A 176 1.16 -10.62 9.12
N GLY A 177 -0.15 -10.87 9.15
CA GLY A 177 -1.19 -9.99 8.64
C GLY A 177 -1.67 -8.91 9.61
N PRO A 178 -2.49 -7.93 9.15
CA PRO A 178 -3.00 -6.83 9.97
C PRO A 178 -4.11 -7.30 10.92
N LEU A 179 -4.67 -8.48 10.65
CA LEU A 179 -5.72 -9.12 11.43
C LEU A 179 -5.19 -10.17 12.42
N ASP A 180 -3.95 -10.65 12.28
CA ASP A 180 -3.42 -11.75 13.10
C ASP A 180 -3.55 -11.48 14.61
N GLU A 181 -3.28 -10.25 15.03
CA GLU A 181 -3.39 -9.87 16.44
C GLU A 181 -4.86 -9.84 16.92
N LEU A 182 -5.80 -9.46 16.04
CA LEU A 182 -7.23 -9.52 16.34
C LEU A 182 -7.73 -10.97 16.39
N VAL A 183 -7.26 -11.82 15.48
CA VAL A 183 -7.61 -13.23 15.47
C VAL A 183 -7.14 -13.90 16.77
N ARG A 184 -5.87 -13.71 17.16
CA ARG A 184 -5.36 -14.22 18.45
C ARG A 184 -6.11 -13.68 19.66
N PHE A 185 -6.50 -12.41 19.63
CA PHE A 185 -7.31 -11.81 20.68
C PHE A 185 -8.67 -12.53 20.80
N PHE A 186 -9.35 -12.79 19.68
CA PHE A 186 -10.66 -13.44 19.70
C PHE A 186 -10.60 -14.96 19.88
N GLU A 187 -9.50 -15.62 19.57
CA GLU A 187 -9.26 -17.02 19.95
C GLU A 187 -9.27 -17.21 21.48
N THR A 188 -8.84 -16.18 22.22
CA THR A 188 -8.71 -16.24 23.69
C THR A 188 -9.87 -15.57 24.43
N HIS A 189 -10.52 -14.58 23.83
CA HIS A 189 -11.57 -13.78 24.49
C HIS A 189 -12.95 -13.96 23.88
N GLY A 190 -13.04 -14.33 22.60
CA GLY A 190 -14.30 -14.49 21.89
C GLY A 190 -14.93 -15.85 22.14
N LYS A 191 -16.26 -15.92 22.13
CA LYS A 191 -17.02 -17.16 22.23
C LYS A 191 -17.83 -17.40 20.96
N LYS A 192 -18.05 -18.68 20.66
CA LYS A 192 -18.90 -19.08 19.54
C LYS A 192 -20.32 -18.54 19.73
N GLY A 193 -20.83 -17.86 18.71
CA GLY A 193 -22.16 -17.25 18.72
C GLY A 193 -22.21 -15.83 19.27
N GLU A 194 -21.12 -15.30 19.83
CA GLU A 194 -21.02 -13.87 20.12
C GLU A 194 -20.99 -13.08 18.82
N THR A 195 -21.70 -11.95 18.83
CA THR A 195 -21.86 -11.07 17.69
C THR A 195 -20.79 -9.98 17.69
N CYS A 196 -20.28 -9.63 16.50
CA CYS A 196 -19.22 -8.64 16.39
C CYS A 196 -19.39 -7.77 15.15
N TYR A 197 -19.29 -6.46 15.35
CA TYR A 197 -19.15 -5.48 14.28
C TYR A 197 -17.69 -5.07 14.15
N ILE A 198 -17.17 -5.07 12.93
CA ILE A 198 -15.84 -4.55 12.59
C ILE A 198 -15.96 -3.56 11.45
N ASP A 199 -15.28 -2.43 11.56
CA ASP A 199 -15.45 -1.34 10.60
C ASP A 199 -14.80 -1.58 9.22
N ASN A 200 -14.00 -2.64 9.05
CA ASN A 200 -13.47 -3.14 7.79
C ASN A 200 -13.04 -4.63 7.85
N GLU A 201 -12.93 -5.29 6.69
CA GLU A 201 -12.47 -6.68 6.57
C GLU A 201 -13.30 -7.70 7.39
N SER A 202 -14.62 -7.49 7.47
CA SER A 202 -15.57 -8.36 8.19
C SER A 202 -15.52 -9.80 7.70
N GLU A 203 -15.39 -10.00 6.40
CA GLU A 203 -15.42 -11.31 5.76
C GLU A 203 -14.21 -12.15 6.16
N VAL A 204 -13.04 -11.51 6.28
CA VAL A 204 -11.80 -12.19 6.67
C VAL A 204 -11.86 -12.57 8.15
N LEU A 205 -12.34 -11.67 9.01
CA LEU A 205 -12.48 -11.98 10.44
C LEU A 205 -13.56 -13.05 10.69
N ALA A 206 -14.64 -13.09 9.91
CA ALA A 206 -15.67 -14.12 9.99
C ALA A 206 -15.12 -15.53 9.74
N VAL A 207 -14.16 -15.65 8.82
CA VAL A 207 -13.54 -16.94 8.49
C VAL A 207 -12.52 -17.37 9.56
N LEU A 208 -11.82 -16.40 10.16
CA LEU A 208 -10.70 -16.66 11.06
C LEU A 208 -11.06 -16.64 12.55
N SER A 209 -12.28 -16.27 12.92
CA SER A 209 -12.72 -16.17 14.32
C SER A 209 -14.03 -16.92 14.56
N PRO A 210 -14.35 -17.29 15.81
CA PRO A 210 -15.61 -17.98 16.14
C PRO A 210 -16.84 -17.05 16.16
N LEU A 211 -16.69 -15.78 15.80
CA LEU A 211 -17.67 -14.73 15.99
C LEU A 211 -18.67 -14.65 14.82
N GLN A 212 -19.89 -14.22 15.11
CA GLN A 212 -20.90 -13.90 14.11
C GLN A 212 -20.79 -12.43 13.71
N MET A 213 -20.49 -12.14 12.45
CA MET A 213 -20.35 -10.76 11.97
C MET A 213 -21.70 -10.06 11.79
N ILE A 214 -21.75 -8.80 12.20
CA ILE A 214 -22.85 -7.87 11.92
C ILE A 214 -22.35 -6.84 10.91
N HIS A 215 -23.06 -6.68 9.80
CA HIS A 215 -22.76 -5.64 8.82
C HIS A 215 -23.21 -4.26 9.32
N GLY A 216 -22.57 -3.18 8.86
CA GLY A 216 -22.88 -1.83 9.31
C GLY A 216 -24.33 -1.39 9.04
N GLU A 217 -24.94 -1.95 8.00
CA GLU A 217 -26.35 -1.72 7.64
C GLU A 217 -27.30 -2.34 8.67
N ASP A 218 -26.91 -3.46 9.27
CA ASP A 218 -27.71 -4.22 10.24
C ASP A 218 -27.48 -3.78 11.69
N LEU A 219 -26.54 -2.85 11.93
CA LEU A 219 -26.33 -2.27 13.26
C LEU A 219 -27.62 -1.62 13.78
N ASN A 220 -28.01 -2.02 14.99
CA ASN A 220 -29.19 -1.55 15.68
C ASN A 220 -28.90 -1.43 17.19
N PHE A 221 -29.38 -0.36 17.83
CA PHE A 221 -29.18 -0.12 19.26
C PHE A 221 -30.02 -1.06 20.16
N THR A 222 -31.11 -1.63 19.63
CA THR A 222 -31.98 -2.57 20.36
C THR A 222 -31.40 -3.99 20.43
N SER A 223 -30.55 -4.36 19.47
CA SER A 223 -29.79 -5.61 19.45
C SER A 223 -28.31 -5.29 19.22
N PRO A 224 -27.64 -4.68 20.22
CA PRO A 224 -26.28 -4.23 20.07
C PRO A 224 -25.32 -5.44 20.05
N PRO A 225 -24.22 -5.36 19.29
CA PRO A 225 -23.25 -6.43 19.21
C PRO A 225 -22.56 -6.71 20.55
N ASP A 226 -22.05 -7.92 20.74
CA ASP A 226 -21.20 -8.25 21.89
C ASP A 226 -19.83 -7.58 21.77
N TRP A 227 -19.35 -7.40 20.55
CA TRP A 227 -18.06 -6.79 20.24
C TRP A 227 -18.15 -5.71 19.17
N ILE A 228 -17.41 -4.61 19.36
CA ILE A 228 -17.21 -3.56 18.35
C ILE A 228 -15.71 -3.38 18.13
N VAL A 229 -15.26 -3.51 16.88
CA VAL A 229 -13.85 -3.39 16.50
C VAL A 229 -13.69 -2.21 15.54
N LEU A 230 -12.96 -1.18 15.99
CA LEU A 230 -12.70 0.03 15.21
C LEU A 230 -11.25 0.06 14.71
N ARG A 231 -11.08 -0.23 13.42
CA ARG A 231 -9.83 -0.28 12.66
C ARG A 231 -9.73 0.83 11.62
N GLY A 232 -10.30 2.00 11.93
CA GLY A 232 -9.87 3.27 11.33
C GLY A 232 -10.88 3.92 10.40
N ASN A 233 -11.89 3.18 9.92
CA ASN A 233 -12.91 3.75 9.05
C ASN A 233 -13.76 4.73 9.83
N GLN A 234 -14.34 4.28 10.94
CA GLN A 234 -15.19 5.13 11.78
C GLN A 234 -14.40 6.15 12.60
N ARG A 235 -13.06 6.03 12.60
CA ARG A 235 -12.12 6.94 13.24
C ARG A 235 -11.47 7.92 12.26
N ASN A 236 -11.88 7.90 10.99
CA ASN A 236 -11.44 8.87 10.00
C ASN A 236 -12.11 10.23 10.27
N PRO A 237 -11.36 11.36 10.32
CA PRO A 237 -11.96 12.69 10.46
C PRO A 237 -12.83 13.11 9.25
N HIS A 238 -12.59 12.53 8.07
CA HIS A 238 -13.33 12.84 6.85
C HIS A 238 -14.10 11.61 6.38
N LEU A 239 -15.27 11.37 6.98
CA LEU A 239 -16.16 10.27 6.62
C LEU A 239 -16.97 10.62 5.39
N ASP A 240 -17.13 9.65 4.49
CA ASP A 240 -18.18 9.73 3.47
C ASP A 240 -19.57 9.59 4.11
N ALA A 241 -20.62 9.83 3.31
CA ALA A 241 -22.00 9.82 3.79
C ALA A 241 -22.41 8.46 4.41
N MET A 242 -21.95 7.35 3.84
CA MET A 242 -22.25 6.00 4.33
C MET A 242 -21.60 5.76 5.71
N ASN A 243 -20.31 6.03 5.82
CA ASN A 243 -19.59 5.89 7.09
C ASN A 243 -20.12 6.87 8.15
N LEU A 244 -20.58 8.06 7.77
CA LEU A 244 -21.23 8.98 8.71
C LEU A 244 -22.53 8.40 9.29
N GLN A 245 -23.34 7.70 8.50
CA GLN A 245 -24.54 7.03 8.99
C GLN A 245 -24.21 5.90 9.98
N ILE A 246 -23.21 5.08 9.64
CA ILE A 246 -22.74 4.00 10.53
C ILE A 246 -22.22 4.58 11.85
N LYS A 247 -21.44 5.67 11.80
CA LYS A 247 -20.94 6.35 13.00
C LYS A 247 -22.08 6.79 13.91
N LYS A 248 -23.15 7.39 13.37
CA LYS A 248 -24.32 7.78 14.17
C LYS A 248 -24.99 6.59 14.87
N LYS A 249 -25.08 5.44 14.20
CA LYS A 249 -25.59 4.20 14.81
C LYS A 249 -24.69 3.73 15.95
N LEU A 250 -23.36 3.75 15.74
CA LEU A 250 -22.39 3.38 16.78
C LEU A 250 -22.44 4.33 17.97
N ASP A 251 -22.55 5.64 17.74
CA ASP A 251 -22.69 6.64 18.80
C ASP A 251 -23.95 6.36 19.65
N ALA A 252 -25.08 6.01 19.01
CA ALA A 252 -26.28 5.59 19.70
C ALA A 252 -26.11 4.27 20.47
N ILE A 253 -25.39 3.29 19.93
CA ILE A 253 -25.09 2.02 20.62
C ILE A 253 -24.23 2.28 21.86
N PHE A 254 -23.16 3.08 21.74
CA PHE A 254 -22.29 3.44 22.86
C PHE A 254 -23.00 4.30 23.91
N PHE A 255 -23.96 5.13 23.52
CA PHE A 255 -24.73 5.93 24.48
C PHE A 255 -25.68 5.07 25.32
N ASN A 256 -26.29 4.03 24.73
CA ASN A 256 -27.31 3.22 25.39
C ASN A 256 -26.77 1.93 26.03
N ASN A 257 -25.49 1.60 25.87
CA ASN A 257 -24.90 0.36 26.35
C ASN A 257 -23.48 0.58 26.89
N ASN A 258 -23.12 -0.22 27.90
CA ASN A 258 -21.78 -0.17 28.47
C ASN A 258 -20.82 -1.05 27.68
N TYR A 259 -19.70 -0.46 27.25
CA TYR A 259 -18.62 -1.18 26.61
C TYR A 259 -17.29 -0.93 27.32
N GLU A 260 -16.54 -1.99 27.55
CA GLU A 260 -15.15 -1.93 27.99
C GLU A 260 -14.23 -1.81 26.78
N LYS A 261 -13.30 -0.85 26.80
CA LYS A 261 -12.38 -0.61 25.71
C LYS A 261 -11.02 -1.26 25.97
N THR A 262 -10.60 -2.13 25.06
CA THR A 262 -9.23 -2.65 24.95
C THR A 262 -8.54 -2.04 23.72
N VAL A 263 -7.29 -1.61 23.88
CA VAL A 263 -6.47 -1.11 22.76
C VAL A 263 -5.45 -2.18 22.37
N LEU A 264 -5.59 -2.73 21.17
CA LEU A 264 -4.69 -3.78 20.68
C LEU A 264 -3.51 -3.17 19.94
N ASN A 265 -2.33 -3.78 20.11
CA ASN A 265 -1.11 -3.43 19.39
C ASN A 265 -1.14 -3.93 17.92
N ALA A 266 -2.23 -3.66 17.21
CA ALA A 266 -2.46 -4.07 15.83
C ALA A 266 -2.52 -2.86 14.90
N PRO A 267 -2.06 -2.98 13.64
CA PRO A 267 -2.17 -1.90 12.67
C PRO A 267 -3.61 -1.73 12.18
N VAL A 268 -3.99 -0.47 12.02
CA VAL A 268 -5.29 -0.02 11.48
C VAL A 268 -5.36 -0.16 9.94
N LYS A 269 -4.29 -0.63 9.28
CA LYS A 269 -4.21 -0.74 7.82
C LYS A 269 -4.97 -1.99 7.33
N ARG A 270 -5.72 -1.82 6.23
CA ARG A 270 -6.50 -2.89 5.59
C ARG A 270 -5.69 -3.78 4.64
N ILE A 271 -4.66 -3.24 3.99
CA ILE A 271 -3.94 -3.94 2.92
C ILE A 271 -2.45 -3.91 3.23
N ASN A 272 -1.87 -5.08 3.38
CA ASN A 272 -0.42 -5.28 3.51
C ASN A 272 0.12 -6.36 2.57
N ASN A 273 -0.67 -7.26 1.98
CA ASN A 273 -0.16 -8.28 1.05
C ASN A 273 -0.78 -8.15 -0.36
N SER A 274 -0.59 -7.00 -0.99
CA SER A 274 -1.04 -6.77 -2.37
C SER A 274 0.00 -7.25 -3.38
N TYR A 275 -0.45 -7.52 -4.61
CA TYR A 275 0.40 -7.70 -5.79
C TYR A 275 1.08 -6.39 -6.23
N GLU A 276 0.62 -5.25 -5.72
CA GLU A 276 1.22 -3.95 -6.00
C GLU A 276 2.45 -3.71 -5.12
N ILE A 277 3.63 -3.61 -5.74
CA ILE A 277 4.93 -3.60 -5.04
C ILE A 277 5.06 -2.46 -4.03
N GLN A 278 4.44 -1.30 -4.30
CA GLN A 278 4.48 -0.14 -3.43
C GLN A 278 3.78 -0.36 -2.07
N ILE A 279 2.86 -1.32 -2.01
CA ILE A 279 2.08 -1.63 -0.81
C ILE A 279 2.21 -3.11 -0.42
N HIS A 280 3.13 -3.84 -1.06
CA HIS A 280 3.49 -5.19 -0.71
C HIS A 280 4.32 -5.19 0.58
N ARG A 281 3.82 -5.87 1.60
CA ARG A 281 4.40 -5.99 2.95
C ARG A 281 3.99 -7.32 3.56
N PHE A 282 4.89 -8.29 3.47
CA PHE A 282 4.70 -9.61 4.10
C PHE A 282 4.49 -9.57 5.62
N ARG A 283 4.89 -8.46 6.25
CA ARG A 283 4.64 -8.21 7.67
C ARG A 283 3.86 -6.94 7.89
N SER A 284 2.93 -7.05 8.82
CA SER A 284 2.22 -5.93 9.39
C SER A 284 3.17 -4.81 9.82
N PRO A 285 3.00 -3.59 9.30
CA PRO A 285 3.84 -2.49 9.72
C PRO A 285 3.49 -2.05 11.13
N THR A 286 4.48 -1.53 11.84
CA THR A 286 4.25 -0.78 13.07
C THR A 286 3.39 0.45 12.75
N SER A 287 2.24 0.55 13.42
CA SER A 287 1.35 1.71 13.29
C SER A 287 1.27 2.46 14.61
N SER A 288 1.33 3.79 14.55
CA SER A 288 1.02 4.68 15.68
C SER A 288 -0.48 4.64 16.01
N LYS A 289 -1.33 4.38 15.01
CA LYS A 289 -2.76 4.15 15.21
C LYS A 289 -2.97 2.68 15.56
N LYS A 290 -3.58 2.45 16.72
CA LYS A 290 -3.89 1.12 17.26
C LYS A 290 -5.35 0.77 17.03
N VAL A 291 -5.65 -0.52 16.93
CA VAL A 291 -7.03 -1.00 16.86
C VAL A 291 -7.71 -0.84 18.22
N HIS A 292 -8.96 -0.39 18.22
CA HIS A 292 -9.78 -0.36 19.43
C HIS A 292 -10.80 -1.49 19.37
N VAL A 293 -10.84 -2.31 20.41
CA VAL A 293 -11.84 -3.35 20.60
C VAL A 293 -12.69 -2.97 21.79
N TYR A 294 -14.00 -3.07 21.64
CA TYR A 294 -14.98 -2.76 22.66
C TYR A 294 -15.77 -4.02 22.95
N ARG A 295 -15.83 -4.42 24.22
CA ARG A 295 -16.63 -5.55 24.68
C ARG A 295 -17.85 -5.05 25.42
N ARG A 296 -19.03 -5.54 25.08
CA ARG A 296 -20.25 -5.22 25.83
C ARG A 296 -20.14 -5.81 27.24
N ILE A 297 -20.39 -4.98 28.24
CA ILE A 297 -20.54 -5.42 29.63
C ILE A 297 -22.03 -5.61 29.85
N ALA A 298 -22.46 -6.82 30.21
CA ALA A 298 -23.85 -7.04 30.60
C ALA A 298 -24.19 -6.11 31.78
N GLY A 299 -25.29 -5.37 31.66
CA GLY A 299 -25.84 -4.64 32.80
C GLY A 299 -26.33 -5.65 33.85
N ASN A 300 -26.34 -5.26 35.12
CA ASN A 300 -26.81 -6.04 36.27
C ASN A 300 -28.29 -6.51 36.20
N SER A 301 -28.94 -6.53 35.04
CA SER A 301 -30.35 -6.89 34.87
C SER A 301 -30.61 -8.38 34.62
N ASP A 302 -29.57 -9.22 34.48
CA ASP A 302 -29.71 -10.67 34.24
C ASP A 302 -29.54 -11.52 35.51
N LEU A 303 -29.55 -10.87 36.69
CA LEU A 303 -29.66 -11.50 38.01
C LEU A 303 -30.97 -11.09 38.67
N SER A 304 -32.10 -11.52 38.09
CA SER A 304 -33.40 -11.52 38.76
C SER A 304 -34.22 -12.71 38.31
#